data_AF-A0A6G1IRH2-F1
#
_entry.id   AF-A0A6G1IRH2-F1
#
_cell.length_a   1.000
_cell.length_b   1.000
_cell.length_c   1.000
_cell.angle_alpha   90.00
_cell.angle_beta   90.00
_cell.angle_gamma   90.00
#
_symmetry.space_group_name_H-M   'P 1'
#
loop_
_entity.id
_entity.type
_entity.pdbx_description
1 polymer ?
#
loop_
_entity_poly.entity_id
_entity_poly.type
_entity_poly.pdbx_seq_one_letter_code
_entity_poly.pdbx_strand_id
1 'polypeptide(L)'
;LWGLRPGKVVESSGLQGTAQGITYSDIAFQLSRHNGRILYQIRVALRFRKGAHNVFLNHTAVNFKNRYLSPTTSSREFAIRSNKKELPVLRAVRREVISDTMMCAVTINSMLRDLGARCRYKDIVTCYSFRRGFANAIEDKVSAPQKRQAMSHKDDATFRSYITPTISIDTHNLVRGLPEDRELVNFFRGIFYARDPGAPQPPSSSLCRSDGPLPPDLVATVKAEFPHVANPSELNALFRVVT
;
A
#
# COMPACT_ATOMS: atom_id res chain seq x y z
N LEU A 1 -9.72 -2.87 3.30
CA LEU A 1 -8.73 -1.78 3.22
C LEU A 1 -8.26 -1.47 1.78
N TRP A 2 -8.90 -2.03 0.75
CA TRP A 2 -8.46 -1.85 -0.64
C TRP A 2 -8.98 -0.52 -1.19
N GLY A 3 -8.11 0.29 -1.80
CA GLY A 3 -8.44 1.62 -2.35
C GLY A 3 -8.28 2.81 -1.40
N LEU A 4 -8.02 2.59 -0.10
CA LEU A 4 -7.70 3.68 0.82
C LEU A 4 -6.38 4.35 0.42
N ARG A 5 -6.31 5.67 0.60
CA ARG A 5 -5.05 6.39 0.40
C ARG A 5 -4.08 5.99 1.50
N PRO A 6 -2.78 5.87 1.21
CA PRO A 6 -1.78 5.48 2.20
C PRO A 6 -1.78 6.43 3.40
N GLY A 7 -1.76 7.75 3.14
CA GLY A 7 -1.96 8.79 4.15
C GLY A 7 -3.40 8.92 4.69
N LYS A 8 -4.21 7.87 4.63
CA LYS A 8 -5.41 7.69 5.47
C LYS A 8 -5.21 6.59 6.53
N VAL A 9 -4.13 5.80 6.43
CA VAL A 9 -3.82 4.67 7.31
C VAL A 9 -2.59 4.98 8.17
N VAL A 10 -1.57 5.60 7.59
CA VAL A 10 -0.45 6.25 8.31
C VAL A 10 -0.79 7.71 8.62
N GLU A 11 0.19 8.50 9.08
CA GLU A 11 0.06 9.94 9.27
C GLU A 11 -0.79 10.58 8.16
N SER A 12 -1.84 11.29 8.58
CA SER A 12 -2.84 11.81 7.66
C SER A 12 -2.19 12.74 6.64
N SER A 13 -2.40 12.47 5.35
CA SER A 13 -1.89 13.33 4.27
C SER A 13 -2.44 14.76 4.30
N GLY A 14 -3.52 15.02 5.04
CA GLY A 14 -4.05 16.37 5.28
C GLY A 14 -3.48 17.06 6.52
N LEU A 15 -2.73 16.34 7.35
CA LEU A 15 -2.12 16.79 8.60
C LEU A 15 -0.69 16.24 8.71
N GLN A 16 0.06 16.30 7.62
CA GLN A 16 1.45 15.86 7.57
C GLN A 16 2.29 16.69 8.56
N GLY A 17 3.13 16.04 9.37
CA GLY A 17 3.92 16.65 10.43
C GLY A 17 3.22 16.73 11.79
N THR A 18 1.95 16.32 11.91
CA THR A 18 1.19 16.39 13.19
C THR A 18 1.23 15.08 13.99
N ALA A 19 1.81 14.00 13.43
CA ALA A 19 1.78 12.66 14.02
C ALA A 19 0.37 12.09 14.29
N GLN A 20 -0.67 12.64 13.66
CA GLN A 20 -2.05 12.17 13.80
C GLN A 20 -2.42 11.15 12.71
N GLY A 21 -3.12 10.09 13.11
CA GLY A 21 -3.50 8.98 12.23
C GLY A 21 -4.44 8.00 12.93
N ILE A 22 -4.44 6.74 12.50
CA ILE A 22 -5.32 5.70 13.07
C ILE A 22 -4.71 5.17 14.38
N THR A 23 -5.48 5.23 15.46
CA THR A 23 -5.13 4.63 16.75
C THR A 23 -5.93 3.36 16.99
N TYR A 24 -5.54 2.54 17.96
CA TYR A 24 -6.29 1.33 18.26
C TYR A 24 -7.73 1.61 18.71
N SER A 25 -8.03 2.78 19.30
CA SER A 25 -9.39 3.23 19.59
C SER A 25 -10.27 3.39 18.34
N ASP A 26 -9.67 3.56 17.17
CA ASP A 26 -10.39 3.63 15.89
C ASP A 26 -10.70 2.25 15.31
N ILE A 27 -10.16 1.17 15.90
CA ILE A 27 -10.31 -0.19 15.40
C ILE A 27 -11.24 -0.99 16.32
N ALA A 28 -12.24 -1.64 15.71
CA ALA A 28 -12.99 -2.69 16.37
C ALA A 28 -12.76 -4.02 15.63
N PHE A 29 -12.45 -5.07 16.39
CA PHE A 29 -12.20 -6.41 15.86
C PHE A 29 -13.26 -7.37 16.37
N GLN A 30 -13.88 -8.09 15.46
CA GLN A 30 -15.00 -8.97 15.77
C GLN A 30 -14.84 -10.30 15.04
N LEU A 31 -15.13 -11.38 15.75
CA LEU A 31 -15.38 -12.70 15.19
C LEU A 31 -16.87 -12.85 14.98
N SER A 32 -17.31 -13.30 13.81
CA SER A 32 -18.72 -13.59 13.55
C SER A 32 -18.87 -14.91 12.81
N ARG A 33 -19.95 -15.63 13.09
CA ARG A 33 -20.33 -16.83 12.33
C ARG A 33 -21.37 -16.46 11.28
N HIS A 34 -21.07 -16.72 10.03
CA HIS A 34 -21.95 -16.43 8.90
C HIS A 34 -21.94 -17.59 7.91
N ASN A 35 -23.12 -18.12 7.59
CA ASN A 35 -23.30 -19.28 6.70
C ASN A 35 -22.40 -20.47 7.08
N GLY A 36 -22.37 -20.82 8.37
CA GLY A 36 -21.57 -21.92 8.92
C GLY A 36 -20.07 -21.65 9.04
N ARG A 37 -19.56 -20.55 8.46
CA ARG A 37 -18.14 -20.19 8.48
C ARG A 37 -17.83 -19.14 9.54
N ILE A 38 -16.60 -19.19 10.06
CA ILE A 38 -16.06 -18.18 10.99
C ILE A 38 -15.40 -17.09 10.16
N LEU A 39 -15.78 -15.84 10.39
CA LEU A 39 -15.25 -14.66 9.72
C LEU A 39 -14.68 -13.67 10.73
N TYR A 40 -13.50 -13.14 10.40
CA TYR A 40 -12.91 -12.02 11.13
C TYR A 40 -13.30 -10.71 10.45
N GLN A 41 -13.86 -9.79 11.22
CA GLN A 41 -14.27 -8.46 10.77
C GLN A 41 -13.46 -7.40 11.49
N ILE A 42 -12.79 -6.55 10.72
CA ILE A 42 -12.10 -5.35 11.23
C ILE A 42 -12.91 -4.13 10.77
N ARG A 43 -13.36 -3.33 11.73
CA ARG A 43 -13.92 -2.00 11.48
C ARG A 43 -12.86 -0.96 11.78
N VAL A 44 -12.73 0.03 10.91
CA VAL A 44 -11.76 1.11 11.06
C VAL A 44 -12.49 2.43 10.89
N ALA A 45 -12.52 3.24 11.96
CA ALA A 45 -13.01 4.60 11.93
C ALA A 45 -11.93 5.52 11.35
N LEU A 46 -12.26 6.27 10.30
CA LEU A 46 -11.34 7.21 9.68
C LEU A 46 -11.65 8.63 10.15
N ARG A 47 -10.97 9.09 11.20
CA ARG A 47 -11.16 10.44 11.80
C ARG A 47 -10.69 11.58 10.89
N PHE A 48 -9.58 11.37 10.18
CA PHE A 48 -8.93 12.42 9.41
C PHE A 48 -9.02 12.13 7.91
N ARG A 49 -9.93 12.80 7.19
CA ARG A 49 -10.05 12.71 5.73
C ARG A 49 -9.65 14.02 5.05
N LYS A 50 -8.83 13.91 4.00
CA LYS A 50 -8.51 15.05 3.12
C LYS A 50 -9.80 15.67 2.56
N GLY A 51 -10.06 16.94 2.90
CA GLY A 51 -11.22 17.72 2.46
C GLY A 51 -12.50 17.55 3.29
N ALA A 52 -12.46 16.84 4.43
CA ALA A 52 -13.57 16.76 5.37
C ALA A 52 -13.01 16.59 6.79
N HIS A 53 -13.01 17.67 7.55
CA HIS A 53 -12.67 17.68 8.98
C HIS A 53 -13.93 17.31 9.77
N ASN A 54 -13.83 16.38 10.73
CA ASN A 54 -14.92 15.99 11.65
C ASN A 54 -16.25 15.56 11.01
N VAL A 55 -16.28 15.23 9.71
CA VAL A 55 -17.48 14.69 9.09
C VAL A 55 -17.45 13.17 9.23
N PHE A 56 -18.21 12.66 10.19
CA PHE A 56 -18.73 11.30 10.14
C PHE A 56 -19.63 11.22 8.91
N LEU A 57 -19.04 11.08 7.73
CA LEU A 57 -19.78 10.66 6.56
C LEU A 57 -20.21 9.23 6.87
N ASN A 58 -21.43 9.10 7.40
CA ASN A 58 -22.27 7.95 7.13
C ASN A 58 -22.35 7.87 5.62
N HIS A 59 -21.37 7.18 5.02
CA HIS A 59 -21.43 6.83 3.62
C HIS A 59 -22.71 6.03 3.48
N THR A 60 -23.78 6.70 3.05
CA THR A 60 -24.98 6.13 2.47
C THR A 60 -24.55 5.46 1.18
N ALA A 61 -23.83 4.37 1.34
CA ALA A 61 -23.23 3.64 0.28
C ALA A 61 -24.02 2.36 0.11
N VAL A 62 -24.56 2.19 -1.10
CA VAL A 62 -24.66 0.92 -1.83
C VAL A 62 -24.61 -0.28 -0.88
N ASN A 63 -25.76 -0.63 -0.30
CA ASN A 63 -26.02 -1.77 0.57
C ASN A 63 -24.78 -2.49 1.17
N PHE A 64 -23.93 -1.78 1.89
CA PHE A 64 -22.85 -2.39 2.68
C PHE A 64 -23.41 -3.11 3.91
N LYS A 65 -24.70 -2.95 4.22
CA LYS A 65 -25.40 -3.69 5.29
C LYS A 65 -25.29 -5.20 5.09
N ASN A 66 -25.13 -5.69 3.85
CA ASN A 66 -24.92 -7.12 3.58
C ASN A 66 -23.47 -7.62 3.76
N ARG A 67 -22.47 -6.71 3.94
CA ARG A 67 -21.08 -7.09 4.27
C ARG A 67 -20.75 -6.88 5.73
N TYR A 68 -21.40 -5.91 6.35
CA TYR A 68 -21.30 -5.69 7.78
C TYR A 68 -22.16 -6.73 8.50
N LEU A 69 -21.51 -7.69 9.15
CA LEU A 69 -22.23 -8.59 10.03
C LEU A 69 -22.50 -7.83 11.32
N SER A 70 -23.76 -7.45 11.51
CA SER A 70 -24.21 -6.88 12.78
C SER A 70 -23.82 -7.83 13.92
N PRO A 71 -23.45 -7.30 15.09
CA PRO A 71 -23.21 -8.13 16.26
C PRO A 71 -24.43 -9.00 16.54
N THR A 72 -24.32 -10.29 16.24
CA THR A 72 -25.29 -11.32 16.57
C THR A 72 -24.84 -12.03 17.84
N THR A 73 -25.73 -12.84 18.43
CA THR A 73 -25.42 -13.75 19.54
C THR A 73 -24.23 -14.67 19.24
N SER A 74 -23.97 -14.98 17.97
CA SER A 74 -22.86 -15.80 17.48
C SER A 74 -21.59 -15.00 17.17
N SER A 75 -21.51 -13.75 17.60
CA SER A 75 -20.37 -12.88 17.37
C SER A 75 -19.68 -12.48 18.67
N ARG A 76 -18.35 -12.35 18.62
CA ARG A 76 -17.53 -11.95 19.77
C ARG A 76 -16.64 -10.81 19.36
N GLU A 77 -16.79 -9.67 20.03
CA GLU A 77 -15.89 -8.54 19.87
C GLU A 77 -14.67 -8.71 20.78
N PHE A 78 -13.50 -8.38 20.25
CA PHE A 78 -12.25 -8.42 21.01
C PHE A 78 -11.97 -7.03 21.57
N ALA A 79 -12.10 -6.90 22.88
CA ALA A 79 -11.79 -5.65 23.57
C ALA A 79 -10.29 -5.35 23.48
N ILE A 80 -9.97 -4.16 22.99
CA ILE A 80 -8.61 -3.63 23.05
C ILE A 80 -8.36 -3.13 24.48
N ARG A 81 -7.19 -3.47 25.04
CA ARG A 81 -6.78 -3.02 26.38
C ARG A 81 -6.86 -1.50 26.47
N SER A 82 -7.43 -0.98 27.56
CA SER A 82 -7.66 0.45 27.77
C SER A 82 -6.37 1.27 27.62
N ASN A 83 -5.27 0.80 28.19
CA ASN A 83 -3.94 1.43 28.12
C ASN A 83 -3.26 1.38 26.74
N LYS A 84 -3.88 0.74 25.73
CA LYS A 84 -3.35 0.66 24.36
C LYS A 84 -4.23 1.39 23.35
N LYS A 85 -5.38 1.93 23.77
CA LYS A 85 -6.35 2.58 22.88
C LYS A 85 -5.77 3.77 22.11
N GLU A 86 -4.94 4.58 22.77
CA GLU A 86 -4.35 5.79 22.18
C GLU A 86 -3.14 5.51 21.31
N LEU A 87 -2.59 4.29 21.37
CA LEU A 87 -1.42 3.96 20.57
C LEU A 87 -1.77 3.95 19.08
N PRO A 88 -0.87 4.49 18.24
CA PRO A 88 -0.95 4.31 16.79
C PRO A 88 -0.98 2.83 16.41
N VAL A 89 -1.75 2.51 15.38
CA VAL A 89 -1.78 1.15 14.81
C VAL A 89 -0.51 0.90 14.00
N LEU A 90 -0.10 1.88 13.19
CA LEU A 90 1.16 1.85 12.45
C LEU A 90 2.18 2.72 13.19
N ARG A 91 3.11 2.06 13.87
CA ARG A 91 4.12 2.67 14.74
C ARG A 91 5.47 2.76 14.04
N ALA A 92 6.21 3.83 14.30
CA ALA A 92 7.57 3.98 13.81
C ALA A 92 8.48 2.93 14.45
N VAL A 93 9.44 2.42 13.68
CA VAL A 93 10.50 1.54 14.19
C VAL A 93 11.79 2.34 14.22
N ARG A 94 12.46 2.38 15.36
CA ARG A 94 13.77 3.03 15.55
C ARG A 94 14.73 2.05 16.20
N ARG A 95 15.86 1.76 15.54
CA ARG A 95 16.91 0.84 16.06
C ARG A 95 16.30 -0.45 16.63
N GLU A 96 15.45 -1.09 15.84
CA GLU A 96 14.76 -2.36 16.18
C GLU A 96 13.70 -2.30 17.30
N VAL A 97 13.48 -1.13 17.88
CA VAL A 97 12.43 -0.89 18.88
C VAL A 97 11.20 -0.26 18.22
N ILE A 98 10.02 -0.80 18.55
CA ILE A 98 8.74 -0.21 18.14
C ILE A 98 8.48 0.99 19.06
N SER A 99 8.48 2.18 18.47
CA SER A 99 8.18 3.44 19.15
C SER A 99 6.67 3.60 19.36
N ASP A 100 6.26 4.37 20.37
CA ASP A 100 4.85 4.75 20.55
C ASP A 100 4.42 5.88 19.59
N THR A 101 5.34 6.40 18.78
CA THR A 101 5.08 7.40 17.75
C THR A 101 4.49 6.80 16.47
N MET A 102 3.59 7.55 15.82
CA MET A 102 3.03 7.19 14.51
C MET A 102 4.11 7.04 13.44
N MET A 103 3.92 6.08 12.53
CA MET A 103 4.77 5.93 11.35
C MET A 103 4.47 7.03 10.32
N CYS A 104 5.53 7.63 9.75
CA CYS A 104 5.38 8.61 8.67
C CYS A 104 5.13 7.93 7.32
N ALA A 105 4.41 8.61 6.43
CA ALA A 105 4.15 8.16 5.06
C ALA A 105 5.42 7.98 4.23
N VAL A 106 6.48 8.73 4.52
CA VAL A 106 7.77 8.55 3.85
C VAL A 106 8.39 7.21 4.23
N THR A 107 8.36 6.86 5.53
CA THR A 107 8.93 5.62 6.05
C THR A 107 8.30 4.38 5.43
N ILE A 108 6.96 4.32 5.35
CA ILE A 108 6.29 3.17 4.73
C ILE A 108 6.59 3.06 3.23
N ASN A 109 6.72 4.20 2.52
CA ASN A 109 7.12 4.16 1.12
C ASN A 109 8.54 3.63 0.99
N SER A 110 9.51 4.10 1.79
CA SER A 110 10.87 3.56 1.79
C SER A 110 10.88 2.04 2.03
N MET A 111 10.17 1.56 3.06
CA MET A 111 10.06 0.13 3.34
C MET A 111 9.47 -0.67 2.17
N LEU A 112 8.48 -0.10 1.47
CA LEU A 112 7.90 -0.73 0.27
C LEU A 112 8.86 -0.74 -0.92
N ARG A 113 9.68 0.31 -1.10
CA ARG A 113 10.73 0.31 -2.13
C ARG A 113 11.73 -0.80 -1.87
N ASP A 114 12.21 -0.91 -0.64
CA ASP A 114 13.19 -1.92 -0.23
C ASP A 114 12.60 -3.34 -0.34
N LEU A 115 11.31 -3.51 -0.01
CA LEU A 115 10.59 -4.75 -0.26
C LEU A 115 10.46 -5.05 -1.75
N GLY A 116 10.11 -4.05 -2.56
CA GLY A 116 9.97 -4.18 -4.00
C GLY A 116 11.27 -4.66 -4.67
N ALA A 117 12.39 -4.03 -4.30
CA ALA A 117 13.71 -4.38 -4.77
C ALA A 117 14.10 -5.82 -4.40
N ARG A 118 13.82 -6.27 -3.17
CA ARG A 118 14.05 -7.67 -2.76
C ARG A 118 13.21 -8.67 -3.51
N CYS A 119 11.96 -8.32 -3.78
CA CYS A 119 11.07 -9.13 -4.59
C CYS A 119 11.47 -9.11 -6.08
N ARG A 120 12.46 -8.29 -6.44
CA ARG A 120 12.99 -8.09 -7.80
C ARG A 120 11.95 -7.51 -8.75
N TYR A 121 11.15 -6.57 -8.25
CA TYR A 121 10.32 -5.74 -9.12
C TYR A 121 11.21 -4.69 -9.79
N LYS A 122 11.12 -4.60 -11.13
CA LYS A 122 11.76 -3.56 -11.93
C LYS A 122 11.25 -2.16 -11.56
N ASP A 123 9.95 -2.06 -11.31
CA ASP A 123 9.32 -0.81 -10.93
C ASP A 123 9.31 -0.62 -9.41
N ILE A 124 9.49 0.62 -8.99
CA ILE A 124 9.42 1.01 -7.58
C ILE A 124 8.03 0.73 -7.02
N VAL A 125 7.95 -0.19 -6.06
CA VAL A 125 6.73 -0.45 -5.30
C VAL A 125 6.50 0.69 -4.31
N THR A 126 5.40 1.39 -4.48
CA THR A 126 4.96 2.46 -3.57
C THR A 126 3.58 2.13 -3.04
N CYS A 127 3.11 2.89 -2.06
CA CYS A 127 1.74 2.69 -1.61
C CYS A 127 0.71 3.01 -2.72
N TYR A 128 1.09 3.79 -3.74
CA TYR A 128 0.25 4.06 -4.92
C TYR A 128 0.12 2.83 -5.83
N SER A 129 1.11 1.92 -5.85
CA SER A 129 1.06 0.68 -6.63
C SER A 129 -0.14 -0.19 -6.23
N PHE A 130 -0.45 -0.30 -4.93
CA PHE A 130 -1.67 -0.99 -4.45
C PHE A 130 -2.96 -0.31 -4.91
N ARG A 131 -2.96 1.03 -4.98
CA ARG A 131 -4.11 1.81 -5.44
C ARG A 131 -4.35 1.62 -6.94
N ARG A 132 -3.28 1.51 -7.73
CA ARG A 132 -3.35 1.14 -9.15
C ARG A 132 -3.85 -0.28 -9.36
N GLY A 133 -3.31 -1.24 -8.60
CA GLY A 133 -3.79 -2.64 -8.63
C GLY A 133 -5.27 -2.75 -8.29
N PHE A 134 -5.74 -2.01 -7.27
CA PHE A 134 -7.16 -1.94 -6.94
C PHE A 134 -8.00 -1.29 -8.05
N ALA A 135 -7.52 -0.18 -8.65
CA ALA A 135 -8.21 0.47 -9.77
C ALA A 135 -8.37 -0.47 -10.97
N ASN A 136 -7.30 -1.17 -11.37
CA ASN A 136 -7.33 -2.18 -12.43
C ASN A 136 -8.36 -3.29 -12.11
N ALA A 137 -8.39 -3.78 -10.87
CA ALA A 137 -9.27 -4.88 -10.48
C ALA A 137 -10.78 -4.53 -10.51
N ILE A 138 -11.12 -3.25 -10.39
CA ILE A 138 -12.51 -2.77 -10.35
C ILE A 138 -12.97 -2.10 -11.65
N GLU A 139 -12.06 -1.78 -12.56
CA GLU A 139 -12.35 -0.99 -13.76
C GLU A 139 -13.54 -1.55 -14.55
N ASP A 140 -13.56 -2.84 -14.82
CA ASP A 140 -14.59 -3.44 -15.68
C ASP A 140 -15.80 -3.97 -14.88
N LYS A 141 -15.81 -3.78 -13.56
CA LYS A 141 -16.78 -4.42 -12.64
C LYS A 141 -17.76 -3.44 -11.97
N VAL A 142 -17.47 -2.15 -11.99
CA VAL A 142 -18.27 -1.15 -11.28
C VAL A 142 -18.58 0.05 -12.16
N SER A 143 -19.68 0.75 -11.86
CA SER A 143 -20.05 1.98 -12.57
C SER A 143 -19.10 3.14 -12.25
N ALA A 144 -19.01 4.13 -13.13
CA ALA A 144 -18.17 5.31 -12.91
C ALA A 144 -18.42 6.03 -11.56
N PRO A 145 -19.69 6.25 -11.11
CA PRO A 145 -19.95 6.78 -9.77
C PRO A 145 -19.38 5.91 -8.64
N GLN A 146 -19.47 4.60 -8.76
CA GLN A 146 -18.91 3.66 -7.79
C GLN A 146 -17.37 3.67 -7.80
N LYS A 147 -16.73 3.81 -8.98
CA LYS A 147 -15.26 4.00 -9.09
C LYS A 147 -14.81 5.24 -8.35
N ARG A 148 -15.49 6.38 -8.58
CA ARG A 148 -15.21 7.66 -7.90
C ARG A 148 -15.35 7.53 -6.39
N GLN A 149 -16.40 6.87 -5.93
CA GLN A 149 -16.61 6.63 -4.51
C GLN A 149 -15.53 5.71 -3.90
N ALA A 150 -15.23 4.59 -4.55
CA ALA A 150 -14.24 3.61 -4.09
C ALA A 150 -12.83 4.21 -4.00
N MET A 151 -12.45 5.04 -4.99
CA MET A 151 -11.15 5.70 -5.03
C MET A 151 -11.13 7.06 -4.31
N SER A 152 -12.29 7.55 -3.85
CA SER A 152 -12.44 8.87 -3.22
C SER A 152 -11.94 9.99 -4.15
N HIS A 153 -12.33 9.94 -5.43
CA HIS A 153 -12.05 10.95 -6.46
C HIS A 153 -13.27 11.81 -6.75
N LYS A 154 -13.05 13.08 -7.09
CA LYS A 154 -14.12 13.96 -7.58
C LYS A 154 -14.44 13.69 -9.06
N ASP A 155 -13.42 13.29 -9.82
CA ASP A 155 -13.50 13.14 -11.27
C ASP A 155 -12.82 11.85 -11.76
N ASP A 156 -13.28 11.37 -12.91
CA ASP A 156 -12.81 10.19 -13.62
C ASP A 156 -11.43 10.41 -14.27
N ALA A 157 -11.05 11.64 -14.62
CA ALA A 157 -9.70 11.90 -15.13
C ALA A 157 -8.64 11.52 -14.09
N THR A 158 -8.93 11.79 -12.81
CA THR A 158 -8.06 11.35 -11.70
C THR A 158 -8.07 9.84 -11.53
N PHE A 159 -9.13 9.13 -11.94
CA PHE A 159 -9.17 7.66 -11.92
C PHE A 159 -8.29 7.06 -13.02
N ARG A 160 -8.32 7.63 -14.24
CA ARG A 160 -7.53 7.17 -15.39
C ARG A 160 -6.02 7.11 -15.12
N SER A 161 -5.47 8.02 -14.32
CA SER A 161 -4.04 8.00 -13.94
C SER A 161 -3.64 6.81 -13.05
N TYR A 162 -4.60 6.05 -12.51
CA TYR A 162 -4.34 4.83 -11.75
C TYR A 162 -4.52 3.56 -12.56
N ILE A 163 -5.17 3.64 -13.71
CA ILE A 163 -5.34 2.50 -14.61
C ILE A 163 -4.02 2.30 -15.33
N THR A 164 -3.63 1.04 -15.51
CA THR A 164 -2.46 0.73 -16.33
C THR A 164 -2.70 1.22 -17.78
N PRO A 165 -1.68 1.76 -18.47
CA PRO A 165 -1.80 2.08 -19.90
C PRO A 165 -1.95 0.82 -20.77
N THR A 166 -1.75 -0.37 -20.20
CA THR A 166 -1.98 -1.65 -20.86
C THR A 166 -3.46 -1.86 -21.16
N ILE A 167 -3.77 -2.18 -22.41
CA ILE A 167 -5.13 -2.46 -22.88
C ILE A 167 -5.72 -3.63 -22.06
N SER A 168 -6.97 -3.45 -21.59
CA SER A 168 -7.68 -4.40 -20.72
C SER A 168 -8.45 -5.49 -21.47
N ILE A 169 -8.32 -5.54 -22.80
CA ILE A 169 -8.98 -6.49 -23.68
C ILE A 169 -7.95 -7.33 -24.42
N ASP A 170 -8.32 -8.58 -24.69
CA ASP A 170 -7.53 -9.47 -25.54
C ASP A 170 -7.85 -9.17 -27.01
N THR A 171 -7.11 -8.22 -27.59
CA THR A 171 -7.35 -7.77 -28.97
C THR A 171 -7.21 -8.89 -29.99
N HIS A 172 -6.33 -9.86 -29.75
CA HIS A 172 -6.11 -10.98 -30.67
C HIS A 172 -7.32 -11.91 -30.72
N ASN A 173 -7.81 -12.37 -29.58
CA ASN A 173 -8.98 -13.24 -29.54
C ASN A 173 -10.26 -12.50 -29.95
N LEU A 174 -10.38 -11.22 -29.59
CA LEU A 174 -11.50 -10.38 -30.02
C LEU A 174 -11.59 -10.27 -31.55
N VAL A 175 -10.47 -9.98 -32.23
CA VAL A 175 -10.43 -9.90 -33.71
C VAL A 175 -10.74 -11.25 -34.36
N ARG A 176 -10.39 -12.35 -33.71
CA ARG A 176 -10.64 -13.72 -34.20
C ARG A 176 -12.05 -14.25 -33.87
N GLY A 177 -12.86 -13.49 -33.14
CA GLY A 177 -14.17 -13.97 -32.66
C GLY A 177 -14.07 -15.10 -31.64
N LEU A 178 -12.93 -15.21 -30.95
CA LEU A 178 -12.64 -16.21 -29.93
C LEU A 178 -12.90 -15.64 -28.52
N PRO A 179 -13.15 -16.50 -27.51
CA PRO A 179 -13.28 -16.04 -26.13
C PRO A 179 -11.98 -15.37 -25.65
N GLU A 180 -12.12 -14.23 -24.97
CA GLU A 180 -10.98 -13.48 -24.42
C GLU A 180 -10.26 -14.24 -23.31
N ASP A 181 -8.93 -14.23 -23.32
CA ASP A 181 -8.11 -14.73 -22.20
C ASP A 181 -7.93 -13.64 -21.15
N ARG A 182 -8.95 -13.49 -20.29
CA ARG A 182 -8.94 -12.50 -19.21
C ARG A 182 -7.90 -12.80 -18.14
N GLU A 183 -7.49 -14.05 -17.95
CA GLU A 183 -6.50 -14.39 -16.93
C GLU A 183 -5.13 -13.87 -17.34
N LEU A 184 -4.75 -14.13 -18.59
CA LEU A 184 -3.52 -13.66 -19.19
C LEU A 184 -3.47 -12.13 -19.25
N VAL A 185 -4.54 -11.47 -19.71
CA VAL A 185 -4.63 -10.00 -19.71
C VAL A 185 -4.47 -9.45 -18.28
N ASN A 186 -5.17 -10.01 -17.29
CA ASN A 186 -5.04 -9.54 -15.90
C ASN A 186 -3.64 -9.77 -15.33
N PHE A 187 -2.96 -10.84 -15.73
CA PHE A 187 -1.57 -11.11 -15.35
C PHE A 187 -0.63 -10.01 -15.86
N PHE A 188 -0.73 -9.65 -17.15
CA PHE A 188 0.08 -8.57 -17.74
C PHE A 188 -0.23 -7.17 -17.17
N ARG A 189 -1.46 -6.94 -16.71
CA ARG A 189 -1.86 -5.69 -16.04
C ARG A 189 -1.34 -5.57 -14.61
N GLY A 190 -0.76 -6.64 -14.05
CA GLY A 190 -0.19 -6.67 -12.71
C GLY A 190 1.28 -6.26 -12.66
N ILE A 191 1.70 -5.69 -11.52
CA ILE A 191 3.13 -5.39 -11.28
C ILE A 191 4.00 -6.65 -11.25
N PHE A 192 3.39 -7.83 -11.08
CA PHE A 192 4.06 -9.12 -11.17
C PHE A 192 4.77 -9.33 -12.52
N TYR A 193 4.20 -8.82 -13.61
CA TYR A 193 4.84 -8.88 -14.93
C TYR A 193 6.19 -8.14 -14.97
N ALA A 194 6.34 -7.07 -14.19
CA ALA A 194 7.58 -6.31 -14.07
C ALA A 194 8.62 -6.97 -13.14
N ARG A 195 8.40 -8.21 -12.69
CA ARG A 195 9.34 -8.94 -11.83
C ARG A 195 10.39 -9.64 -12.69
N ASP A 196 11.66 -9.36 -12.40
CA ASP A 196 12.79 -10.04 -13.03
C ASP A 196 13.48 -10.96 -12.01
N PRO A 197 13.28 -12.29 -12.07
CA PRO A 197 13.95 -13.21 -11.17
C PRO A 197 15.48 -13.19 -11.30
N GLY A 198 16.07 -12.72 -12.41
CA GLY A 198 17.51 -12.62 -12.60
C GLY A 198 18.14 -11.36 -12.01
N ALA A 199 17.34 -10.36 -11.62
CA ALA A 199 17.86 -9.07 -11.19
C ALA A 199 18.69 -9.17 -9.88
N PRO A 200 19.86 -8.51 -9.82
CA PRO A 200 20.68 -8.47 -8.61
C PRO A 200 19.93 -7.74 -7.48
N GLN A 201 20.10 -8.21 -6.25
CA GLN A 201 19.54 -7.51 -5.09
C GLN A 201 20.46 -6.34 -4.72
N PRO A 202 19.94 -5.11 -4.57
CA PRO A 202 20.77 -4.00 -4.16
C PRO A 202 21.31 -4.25 -2.73
N PRO A 203 22.59 -3.93 -2.48
CA PRO A 203 23.16 -4.00 -1.13
C PRO A 203 22.34 -3.10 -0.20
N SER A 204 22.11 -3.56 1.04
CA SER A 204 21.23 -2.91 2.06
C SER A 204 19.71 -3.00 1.86
N SER A 205 19.22 -3.80 0.91
CA SER A 205 17.79 -4.10 0.77
C SER A 205 17.24 -5.02 1.88
N SER A 206 17.60 -4.80 3.14
CA SER A 206 17.09 -5.54 4.29
C SER A 206 15.82 -4.87 4.85
N LEU A 207 14.94 -5.66 5.50
CA LEU A 207 13.64 -5.17 6.06
C LEU A 207 13.87 -4.13 7.16
N CYS A 208 15.01 -4.25 7.83
CA CYS A 208 15.55 -3.31 8.79
C CYS A 208 16.79 -2.74 8.12
N ARG A 209 16.80 -1.44 7.79
CA ARG A 209 17.94 -0.72 7.24
C ARG A 209 19.20 -1.11 8.02
N SER A 210 20.04 -1.98 7.45
CA SER A 210 21.35 -2.23 8.00
C SER A 210 22.21 -1.07 7.55
N ASP A 211 22.39 -0.07 8.41
CA ASP A 211 23.46 0.94 8.26
C ASP A 211 24.84 0.29 8.48
N GLY A 212 25.02 -0.95 8.00
CA GLY A 212 26.30 -1.61 7.97
C GLY A 212 27.18 -0.94 6.92
N PRO A 213 28.49 -0.77 7.19
CA PRO A 213 29.40 -0.23 6.20
C PRO A 213 29.33 -1.06 4.92
N LEU A 214 29.38 -0.39 3.76
CA LEU A 214 29.54 -1.07 2.47
C LEU A 214 30.74 -2.01 2.54
N PRO A 215 30.68 -3.20 1.92
CA PRO A 215 31.82 -4.11 1.86
C PRO A 215 33.07 -3.36 1.38
N PRO A 216 34.24 -3.51 2.05
CA PRO A 216 35.45 -2.75 1.73
C PRO A 216 35.84 -2.87 0.26
N ASP A 217 35.66 -4.05 -0.30
CA ASP A 217 35.98 -4.40 -1.68
C ASP A 217 35.11 -3.61 -2.67
N LEU A 218 33.83 -3.41 -2.35
CA LEU A 218 32.89 -2.65 -3.17
C LEU A 218 33.22 -1.15 -3.14
N VAL A 219 33.62 -0.64 -1.97
CA VAL A 219 34.07 0.75 -1.80
C VAL A 219 35.36 1.00 -2.59
N ALA A 220 36.27 0.03 -2.60
CA ALA A 220 37.53 0.12 -3.36
C ALA A 220 37.27 0.17 -4.88
N THR A 221 36.40 -0.70 -5.40
CA THR A 221 36.04 -0.72 -6.83
C THR A 221 35.41 0.60 -7.28
N VAL A 222 34.45 1.13 -6.51
CA VAL A 222 33.78 2.39 -6.88
C VAL A 222 34.70 3.60 -6.75
N LYS A 223 35.62 3.62 -5.78
CA LYS A 223 36.65 4.67 -5.69
C LYS A 223 37.64 4.62 -6.84
N ALA A 224 37.97 3.43 -7.35
CA ALA A 224 38.83 3.28 -8.52
C ALA A 224 38.16 3.77 -9.79
N GLU A 225 36.84 3.54 -9.93
CA GLU A 225 36.07 3.93 -11.11
C GLU A 225 35.63 5.41 -11.07
N PHE A 226 35.36 5.96 -9.87
CA PHE A 226 34.90 7.33 -9.66
C PHE A 226 35.74 8.05 -8.59
N PRO A 227 36.99 8.43 -8.90
CA PRO A 227 37.95 8.97 -7.92
C PRO A 227 37.57 10.34 -7.33
N HIS A 228 36.60 11.03 -7.93
CA HIS A 228 36.13 12.35 -7.48
C HIS A 228 35.12 12.29 -6.33
N VAL A 229 34.58 11.11 -6.01
CA VAL A 229 33.55 10.93 -4.99
C VAL A 229 34.23 10.73 -3.64
N ALA A 230 34.44 11.83 -2.92
CA ALA A 230 35.22 11.83 -1.69
C ALA A 230 34.42 11.31 -0.47
N ASN A 231 33.09 11.39 -0.48
CA ASN A 231 32.27 11.17 0.71
C ASN A 231 31.47 9.84 0.69
N PRO A 232 31.46 9.05 1.78
CA PRO A 232 30.67 7.81 1.88
C PRO A 232 29.15 8.00 1.70
N SER A 233 28.64 9.20 2.01
CA SER A 233 27.24 9.58 1.79
C SER A 233 26.89 9.77 0.31
N GLU A 234 27.86 10.22 -0.51
CA GLU A 234 27.70 10.42 -1.95
C GLU A 234 27.79 9.09 -2.71
N LEU A 235 28.64 8.16 -2.24
CA LEU A 235 28.69 6.77 -2.72
C LEU A 235 27.34 6.05 -2.58
N ASN A 236 26.67 6.22 -1.44
CA ASN A 236 25.31 5.68 -1.23
C ASN A 236 24.26 6.30 -2.16
N ALA A 237 24.45 7.54 -2.62
CA ALA A 237 23.57 8.18 -3.58
C ALA A 237 23.81 7.64 -5.01
N LEU A 238 25.07 7.39 -5.38
CA LEU A 238 25.45 6.76 -6.66
C LEU A 238 24.90 5.34 -6.80
N PHE A 239 24.98 4.53 -5.73
CA PHE A 239 24.38 3.19 -5.73
C PHE A 239 22.86 3.19 -5.91
N ARG A 240 22.16 4.29 -5.61
CA ARG A 240 20.71 4.42 -5.83
C ARG A 240 20.33 4.85 -7.25
N VAL A 241 21.29 5.29 -8.05
CA VAL A 241 21.08 5.80 -9.42
C VAL A 241 21.51 4.77 -10.48
N VAL A 242 22.43 3.86 -10.14
CA VAL A 242 23.01 2.88 -11.07
C VAL A 242 22.32 1.51 -11.03
N THR A 243 21.45 1.24 -10.06
CA THR A 243 20.60 0.03 -9.98
C THR A 243 19.13 0.36 -10.13
#